data_AF-A0A2E1S2K0-F1
#
_entry.id   AF-A0A2E1S2K0-F1
#
_cell.length_a   1.000
_cell.length_b   1.000
_cell.length_c   1.000
_cell.angle_alpha   90.00
_cell.angle_beta   90.00
_cell.angle_gamma   90.00
#
_symmetry.space_group_name_H-M   'P 1'
#
loop_
_entity.id
_entity.type
_entity.pdbx_description
1 polymer ?
#
loop_
_entity_poly.entity_id
_entity_poly.type
_entity_poly.pdbx_seq_one_letter_code
_entity_poly.pdbx_strand_id
1 'polypeptide(L)'
;MKNPSVIKWSLKYGLVSALAGMLCCVAPAVLFMFGLMGGVVAISFADFFYQEDGSLGVGSVLLRIIAVCLGFFAFITFRRKQNQCSIDPKRKKLNLILLFILLTTFGISFFLIFESTSTWYFDEFIVPQQQIELKK
;
A
#
# COMPACT_ATOMS: atom_id res chain seq x y z
N MET A 1 -40.61 25.54 -18.26
CA MET A 1 -39.70 24.71 -17.44
C MET A 1 -38.41 25.49 -17.24
N LYS A 2 -38.05 25.86 -16.01
CA LYS A 2 -36.88 26.69 -15.71
C LYS A 2 -35.62 25.84 -15.89
N ASN A 3 -34.77 26.20 -16.86
CA ASN A 3 -33.55 25.47 -17.17
C ASN A 3 -32.70 25.32 -15.89
N PRO A 4 -32.47 24.09 -15.38
CA PRO A 4 -31.58 23.93 -14.25
C PRO A 4 -30.18 24.36 -14.69
N SER A 5 -29.54 25.23 -13.90
CA SER A 5 -28.16 25.64 -14.17
C SER A 5 -27.26 24.39 -14.09
N VAL A 6 -26.78 23.94 -15.25
CA VAL A 6 -25.92 22.75 -15.43
C VAL A 6 -24.75 22.71 -14.44
N ILE A 7 -24.22 23.88 -14.09
CA ILE A 7 -23.14 24.05 -13.11
C ILE A 7 -23.55 23.61 -11.70
N LYS A 8 -24.70 24.05 -11.19
CA LYS A 8 -25.18 23.65 -9.85
C LYS A 8 -25.54 22.17 -9.80
N TRP A 9 -26.03 21.62 -10.91
CA TRP A 9 -26.36 20.20 -11.02
C TRP A 9 -25.10 19.33 -11.02
N SER A 10 -24.11 19.63 -11.89
CA SER A 10 -22.83 18.92 -11.91
C SER A 10 -22.06 19.02 -10.59
N LEU A 11 -22.06 20.19 -9.93
CA LEU A 11 -21.40 20.32 -8.62
C LEU A 11 -22.05 19.44 -7.56
N LYS A 12 -23.39 19.40 -7.51
CA LYS A 12 -24.11 18.63 -6.49
C LYS A 12 -23.94 17.13 -6.68
N TYR A 13 -24.09 16.63 -7.91
CA TYR A 13 -23.98 15.20 -8.18
C TYR A 13 -22.52 14.73 -8.33
N GLY A 14 -21.62 15.60 -8.79
CA GLY A 14 -20.19 15.33 -8.89
C GLY A 14 -19.49 15.26 -7.54
N LEU A 15 -19.86 16.13 -6.59
CA LEU A 15 -19.32 16.02 -5.22
C LEU A 15 -19.80 14.74 -4.52
N VAL A 16 -21.06 14.36 -4.72
CA VAL A 16 -21.61 13.14 -4.12
C VAL A 16 -20.95 11.88 -4.70
N SER A 17 -20.70 11.83 -6.01
CA SER A 17 -20.00 10.69 -6.62
C SER A 17 -18.53 10.63 -6.23
N ALA A 18 -17.85 11.78 -6.09
CA ALA A 18 -16.48 11.85 -5.59
C ALA A 18 -16.38 11.37 -4.12
N LEU A 19 -17.31 11.80 -3.26
CA LEU A 19 -17.39 11.35 -1.86
C LEU A 19 -17.67 9.85 -1.76
N ALA A 20 -18.60 9.33 -2.55
CA ALA A 20 -18.88 7.90 -2.58
C ALA A 20 -17.66 7.11 -3.07
N GLY A 21 -16.93 7.63 -4.07
CA GLY A 21 -15.67 7.06 -4.55
C GLY A 21 -14.58 7.04 -3.49
N MET A 22 -14.40 8.14 -2.74
CA MET A 22 -13.45 8.19 -1.62
C MET A 22 -13.82 7.18 -0.52
N LEU A 23 -15.09 7.13 -0.10
CA LEU A 23 -15.53 6.23 0.96
C LEU A 23 -15.44 4.76 0.56
N CYS A 24 -15.78 4.40 -0.68
CA CYS A 24 -15.80 3.02 -1.13
C CYS A 24 -14.42 2.49 -1.52
N CYS A 25 -13.51 3.34 -2.01
CA CYS A 25 -12.18 2.89 -2.46
C CYS A 25 -11.06 3.18 -1.45
N VAL A 26 -11.12 4.31 -0.76
CA VAL A 26 -10.02 4.75 0.13
C VAL A 26 -10.20 4.18 1.53
N ALA A 27 -11.41 4.17 2.08
CA ALA A 27 -11.62 3.69 3.45
C ALA A 27 -11.25 2.20 3.62
N PRO A 28 -11.63 1.26 2.72
CA PRO A 28 -11.18 -0.13 2.84
C PRO A 28 -9.67 -0.27 2.66
N ALA A 29 -9.06 0.54 1.78
CA ALA A 29 -7.61 0.52 1.58
C ALA A 29 -6.85 0.96 2.84
N VAL A 30 -7.32 2.03 3.50
CA VAL A 30 -6.72 2.53 4.75
C VAL A 30 -6.91 1.52 5.89
N LEU A 31 -8.10 0.95 6.05
CA LEU A 31 -8.35 -0.10 7.06
C LEU A 31 -7.47 -1.32 6.83
N PHE A 32 -7.28 -1.73 5.57
CA PHE A 32 -6.39 -2.82 5.23
C PHE A 32 -4.94 -2.50 5.57
N MET A 33 -4.46 -1.29 5.29
CA MET A 33 -3.11 -0.86 5.65
C MET A 33 -2.89 -0.84 7.17
N PHE A 34 -3.87 -0.36 7.95
CA PHE A 34 -3.78 -0.43 9.42
C PHE A 34 -3.75 -1.88 9.93
N GLY A 35 -4.56 -2.76 9.33
CA GLY A 35 -4.54 -4.19 9.66
C GLY A 35 -3.19 -4.84 9.34
N LEU A 36 -2.61 -4.53 8.18
CA LEU A 36 -1.27 -5.00 7.82
C LEU A 36 -0.19 -4.48 8.76
N MET A 37 -0.23 -3.20 9.13
CA MET A 37 0.72 -2.62 10.08
C MET A 37 0.66 -3.35 11.44
N GLY A 38 -0.54 -3.59 11.95
CA GLY A 38 -0.73 -4.37 13.18
C GLY A 38 -0.20 -5.80 13.06
N GLY A 39 -0.41 -6.44 11.91
CA GLY A 39 0.13 -7.76 11.60
C GLY A 39 1.67 -7.79 11.59
N VAL A 40 2.32 -6.79 10.96
CA VAL A 40 3.78 -6.69 10.91
C VAL A 40 4.37 -6.50 12.31
N VAL A 41 3.78 -5.63 13.13
CA VAL A 41 4.22 -5.43 14.52
C VAL A 41 4.14 -6.74 15.31
N ALA A 42 3.04 -7.50 15.18
CA ALA A 42 2.90 -8.79 15.86
C ALA A 42 3.93 -9.83 15.39
N ILE A 43 4.26 -9.84 14.09
CA ILE A 43 5.25 -10.75 13.50
C ILE A 43 6.68 -10.42 14.00
N SER A 44 6.99 -9.14 14.23
CA SER A 44 8.31 -8.72 14.70
C SER A 44 8.66 -9.19 16.12
N PHE A 45 7.66 -9.51 16.95
CA PHE A 45 7.88 -10.04 18.31
C PHE A 45 7.91 -11.58 18.37
N ALA A 46 7.77 -12.27 17.23
CA ALA A 46 7.82 -13.72 17.21
C ALA A 46 9.22 -14.22 16.87
N ASP A 47 9.85 -14.93 17.82
CA ASP A 47 11.19 -15.55 17.70
C ASP A 47 11.32 -16.54 16.54
N PHE A 48 10.20 -16.92 15.91
CA PHE A 48 10.16 -17.74 14.70
C PHE A 48 10.66 -17.00 13.45
N PHE A 49 10.50 -15.67 13.40
CA PHE A 49 10.83 -14.85 12.23
C PHE A 49 12.19 -14.16 12.34
N TYR A 50 12.65 -13.84 13.56
CA TYR A 50 13.93 -13.20 13.82
C TYR A 50 14.65 -13.92 14.96
N GLN A 51 15.97 -14.06 14.85
CA GLN A 51 16.79 -14.55 15.96
C GLN A 51 17.06 -13.43 16.96
N GLU A 52 17.48 -13.78 18.18
CA GLU A 52 17.87 -12.86 19.27
C GLU A 52 18.88 -11.78 18.80
N ASP A 53 19.74 -12.11 17.84
CA ASP A 53 20.73 -11.19 17.24
C ASP A 53 20.13 -10.24 16.17
N GLY A 54 18.82 -10.27 15.93
CA GLY A 54 18.15 -9.56 14.85
C GLY A 54 18.39 -10.16 13.45
N SER A 55 19.09 -11.29 13.38
CA SER A 55 19.33 -12.02 12.13
C SER A 55 18.05 -12.68 11.59
N LEU A 56 18.01 -12.88 10.27
CA LEU A 56 16.85 -13.44 9.57
C LEU A 56 16.59 -14.88 10.03
N GLY A 57 15.47 -15.11 10.71
CA GLY A 57 15.00 -16.44 11.06
C GLY A 57 14.48 -17.20 9.83
N VAL A 58 14.40 -18.52 9.93
CA VAL A 58 13.90 -19.40 8.85
C VAL A 58 12.47 -19.01 8.41
N GLY A 59 11.63 -18.56 9.35
CA GLY A 59 10.29 -18.08 9.06
C GLY A 59 10.25 -16.85 8.15
N SER A 60 11.22 -15.93 8.30
CA SER A 60 11.28 -14.70 7.48
C SER A 60 11.61 -15.01 6.02
N VAL A 61 12.52 -15.97 5.80
CA VAL A 61 12.88 -16.45 4.46
C VAL A 61 11.68 -17.13 3.81
N LEU A 62 10.96 -17.98 4.56
CA LEU A 62 9.76 -18.64 4.05
C LEU A 62 8.66 -17.64 3.66
N LEU A 63 8.40 -16.63 4.50
CA LEU A 63 7.45 -15.56 4.19
C LEU A 63 7.81 -14.81 2.90
N ARG A 64 9.09 -14.50 2.70
CA ARG A 64 9.57 -13.84 1.47
C ARG A 64 9.34 -14.72 0.24
N ILE A 65 9.60 -16.03 0.33
CA ILE A 65 9.31 -16.98 -0.76
C ILE A 65 7.81 -16.98 -1.08
N ILE A 66 6.95 -17.05 -0.06
CA ILE A 66 5.49 -17.02 -0.24
C ILE A 66 5.05 -15.70 -0.90
N ALA A 67 5.60 -14.57 -0.46
CA ALA A 67 5.29 -13.26 -1.03
C ALA A 67 5.66 -13.19 -2.53
N VAL A 68 6.83 -13.73 -2.92
CA VAL A 68 7.24 -13.82 -4.33
C VAL A 68 6.28 -14.71 -5.13
N CYS A 69 5.90 -15.87 -4.59
CA CYS A 69 4.93 -16.77 -5.23
C CYS A 69 3.56 -16.10 -5.44
N LEU A 70 3.05 -15.40 -4.44
CA LEU A 70 1.79 -14.64 -4.53
C LEU A 70 1.90 -13.49 -5.54
N GLY A 71 3.02 -12.79 -5.57
CA GLY A 71 3.29 -11.75 -6.57
C GLY A 71 3.25 -12.31 -8.00
N PHE A 72 3.87 -13.46 -8.22
CA PHE A 72 3.85 -14.15 -9.51
C PHE A 72 2.44 -14.62 -9.90
N PHE A 73 1.71 -15.21 -8.95
CA PHE A 73 0.32 -15.63 -9.16
C PHE A 73 -0.60 -14.45 -9.52
N ALA A 74 -0.47 -13.34 -8.79
CA ALA A 74 -1.22 -12.11 -9.05
C ALA A 74 -0.91 -11.56 -10.44
N PHE A 75 0.37 -11.54 -10.84
CA PHE A 75 0.80 -11.08 -12.15
C PHE A 75 0.23 -11.93 -13.30
N ILE A 76 0.24 -13.27 -13.16
CA ILE A 76 -0.36 -14.17 -14.14
C ILE A 76 -1.86 -13.90 -14.24
N THR A 77 -2.56 -13.84 -13.11
CA THR A 77 -4.01 -13.63 -13.06
C THR A 77 -4.39 -12.29 -13.69
N PHE A 78 -3.62 -11.23 -13.40
CA PHE A 78 -3.78 -9.91 -13.99
C PHE A 78 -3.61 -9.93 -15.50
N ARG A 79 -2.55 -10.59 -16.02
CA ARG A 79 -2.35 -10.76 -17.47
C ARG A 79 -3.51 -11.52 -18.12
N ARG A 80 -4.01 -12.60 -17.48
CA ARG A 80 -5.15 -13.38 -18.01
C ARG A 80 -6.40 -12.52 -18.14
N LYS A 81 -6.75 -11.76 -17.10
CA LYS A 81 -7.91 -10.84 -17.12
C LYS A 81 -7.76 -9.74 -18.18
N GLN A 82 -6.57 -9.15 -18.31
CA GLN A 82 -6.31 -8.14 -19.34
C GLN A 82 -6.32 -8.69 -20.78
N ASN A 83 -6.09 -9.99 -20.99
CA ASN A 83 -6.16 -10.60 -22.32
C ASN A 83 -7.61 -10.79 -22.79
N GLN A 84 -8.57 -10.85 -21.88
CA GLN A 84 -9.99 -11.05 -22.19
C GLN A 84 -10.72 -9.76 -22.64
N CYS A 85 -10.16 -8.58 -22.36
CA CYS A 85 -10.79 -7.28 -22.64
C CYS A 85 -10.05 -6.43 -23.69
N SER A 86 -9.21 -7.02 -24.53
CA SER A 86 -8.31 -6.26 -25.41
C SER A 86 -9.01 -5.70 -26.67
N ILE A 87 -9.26 -4.38 -26.70
CA ILE A 87 -9.74 -3.64 -27.88
C ILE A 87 -8.60 -3.26 -28.86
N ASP A 88 -7.35 -3.02 -28.39
CA ASP A 88 -6.18 -2.72 -29.24
C ASP A 88 -4.83 -3.09 -28.55
N PRO A 89 -3.94 -3.89 -29.19
CA PRO A 89 -2.67 -4.33 -28.60
C PRO A 89 -1.62 -3.21 -28.41
N LYS A 90 -1.64 -2.14 -29.20
CA LYS A 90 -0.66 -1.03 -29.07
C LYS A 90 -0.99 -0.17 -27.85
N ARG A 91 -2.26 0.18 -27.66
CA ARG A 91 -2.75 0.97 -26.51
C ARG A 91 -2.60 0.20 -25.19
N LYS A 92 -2.76 -1.12 -25.21
CA LYS A 92 -2.54 -2.00 -24.06
C LYS A 92 -1.12 -1.90 -23.50
N LYS A 93 -0.10 -1.96 -24.36
CA LYS A 93 1.32 -1.88 -23.93
C LYS A 93 1.61 -0.54 -23.27
N LEU A 94 1.14 0.56 -23.87
CA LEU A 94 1.33 1.91 -23.33
C LEU A 94 0.65 2.09 -21.97
N ASN A 95 -0.60 1.65 -21.82
CA ASN A 95 -1.30 1.75 -20.53
C ASN A 95 -0.63 0.89 -19.44
N LEU A 96 -0.09 -0.28 -19.80
CA LEU A 96 0.58 -1.16 -18.85
C LEU A 96 1.93 -0.56 -18.40
N ILE A 97 2.68 0.04 -19.33
CA ILE A 97 3.90 0.80 -19.02
C ILE A 97 3.57 2.00 -18.13
N LEU A 98 2.53 2.77 -18.48
CA LEU A 98 2.10 3.92 -17.68
C LEU A 98 1.71 3.51 -16.26
N LEU A 99 0.91 2.44 -16.12
CA LEU A 99 0.52 1.89 -14.83
C LEU A 99 1.75 1.45 -14.03
N PHE A 100 2.69 0.76 -14.65
CA PHE A 100 3.91 0.31 -13.98
C PHE A 100 4.76 1.48 -13.48
N ILE A 101 4.96 2.50 -14.33
CA ILE A 101 5.68 3.72 -13.95
C ILE A 101 4.98 4.39 -12.77
N LEU A 102 3.66 4.60 -12.87
CA LEU A 102 2.87 5.24 -11.82
C LEU A 102 2.95 4.47 -10.50
N LEU A 103 2.77 3.15 -10.52
CA LEU A 103 2.80 2.34 -9.30
C LEU A 103 4.19 2.36 -8.65
N THR A 104 5.24 2.29 -9.47
CA THR A 104 6.62 2.26 -9.00
C THR A 104 7.03 3.62 -8.43
N THR A 105 6.71 4.71 -9.12
CA THR A 105 7.03 6.07 -8.64
C THR A 105 6.29 6.40 -7.35
N PHE A 106 4.98 6.16 -7.29
CA PHE A 106 4.20 6.38 -6.06
C PHE A 106 4.63 5.43 -4.94
N GLY A 107 4.85 4.15 -5.23
CA GLY A 107 5.25 3.15 -4.23
C GLY A 107 6.58 3.49 -3.56
N ILE A 108 7.62 3.80 -4.35
CA ILE A 108 8.94 4.18 -3.82
C ILE A 108 8.84 5.50 -3.06
N SER A 109 8.13 6.49 -3.62
CA SER A 109 7.99 7.80 -2.96
C SER A 109 7.31 7.66 -1.60
N PHE A 110 6.20 6.92 -1.52
CA PHE A 110 5.52 6.68 -0.26
C PHE A 110 6.41 5.91 0.71
N PHE A 111 7.09 4.86 0.27
CA PHE A 111 7.99 4.08 1.13
C PHE A 111 9.05 4.96 1.80
N LEU A 112 9.76 5.78 1.03
CA LEU A 112 10.82 6.67 1.55
C LEU A 112 10.28 7.74 2.50
N ILE A 113 9.10 8.30 2.20
CA ILE A 113 8.44 9.27 3.08
C ILE A 113 8.05 8.61 4.40
N PHE A 114 7.46 7.41 4.35
CA PHE A 114 7.07 6.68 5.56
C PHE A 114 8.30 6.28 6.38
N GLU A 115 9.34 5.76 5.75
CA GLU A 115 10.59 5.39 6.42
C GLU A 115 11.18 6.60 7.13
N SER A 116 11.48 7.68 6.41
CA SER A 116 12.08 8.89 7.00
C SER A 116 11.26 9.48 8.14
N THR A 117 9.94 9.53 8.00
CA THR A 117 9.04 10.03 9.05
C THR A 117 9.05 9.12 10.27
N SER A 118 9.04 7.80 10.07
CA SER A 118 9.09 6.84 11.17
C SER A 118 10.41 6.93 11.93
N THR A 119 11.55 6.97 11.23
CA THR A 119 12.87 7.05 11.85
C THR A 119 13.01 8.31 12.70
N TRP A 120 12.59 9.47 12.16
CA TRP A 120 12.58 10.71 12.92
C TRP A 120 11.74 10.62 14.20
N TYR A 121 10.55 10.03 14.13
CA TYR A 121 9.69 9.83 15.30
C TYR A 121 10.32 8.90 16.35
N PHE A 122 10.94 7.81 15.92
CA PHE A 122 11.61 6.87 16.82
C PHE A 122 12.83 7.50 17.51
N ASP A 123 13.67 8.21 16.76
CA ASP A 123 14.88 8.83 17.27
C ASP A 123 14.58 9.96 18.27
N GLU A 124 13.53 10.76 18.02
CA GLU A 124 13.19 11.90 18.88
C GLU A 124 12.45 11.48 20.16
N PHE A 125 11.51 10.51 20.06
CA PHE A 125 10.59 10.22 21.17
C PHE A 125 10.83 8.88 21.86
N ILE A 126 11.29 7.85 21.14
CA ILE A 126 11.33 6.47 21.65
C ILE A 126 12.74 6.15 22.19
N VAL A 127 13.78 6.37 21.38
CA VAL A 127 15.17 6.03 21.74
C VAL A 127 15.63 6.74 23.02
N PRO A 128 15.38 8.06 23.24
CA PRO A 128 15.82 8.73 24.46
C PRO A 128 15.17 8.16 25.71
N GLN A 129 13.89 7.76 25.64
CA GLN A 129 13.18 7.13 26.75
C GLN A 129 13.72 5.73 27.04
N GLN A 130 13.99 4.93 26.00
CA GLN A 130 14.60 3.60 26.18
C GLN A 130 15.98 3.69 26.86
N GLN A 131 16.79 4.70 26.52
CA GLN A 131 18.10 4.90 27.13
C GLN A 131 18.02 5.32 28.60
N ILE A 132 16.96 6.03 29.01
CA ILE A 132 16.70 6.38 30.42
C ILE A 132 16.28 5.14 31.21
N GLU A 133 15.43 4.28 30.64
CA GLU A 133 14.98 3.04 31.29
C GLU A 133 16.08 1.98 31.38
N LEU A 134 16.93 1.83 30.35
CA LEU A 134 18.06 0.89 30.34
C LEU A 134 19.21 1.27 31.29
N LYS A 135 19.36 2.56 31.61
CA LYS A 135 20.37 3.05 32.56
C LYS A 135 19.94 2.90 34.03
N LYS A 136 18.70 2.50 34.27
CA LYS A 136 18.13 2.29 35.61
C LYS A 136 18.24 0.83 36.01
#